data_AF-A0A9E6DZN0-F1
#
_entry.id   AF-A0A9E6DZN0-F1
#
_cell.length_a   1.000
_cell.length_b   1.000
_cell.length_c   1.000
_cell.angle_alpha   90.00
_cell.angle_beta   90.00
_cell.angle_gamma   90.00
#
_symmetry.space_group_name_H-M   'P 1'
#
loop_
_entity.id
_entity.type
_entity.pdbx_description
1 polymer ?
#
loop_
_entity_poly.entity_id
_entity_poly.type
_entity_poly.pdbx_seq_one_letter_code
_entity_poly.pdbx_strand_id
1 'polypeptide(L)'
;MITRFKMLVFVFLALALVMTVLYLMTREDEVIVPAMKTLSADSEYMLYRRGDDLTVLGEGKLGLFYGCLTGYRDIGGRRSNGDGAISFILKFKNGISLTISSTNTEIFQFYVDRVYESIAYRSDAYAVNCPVSLLGLY
;
A
#
# COMPACT_ATOMS: atom_id res chain seq x y z
N MET A 1 -30.92 -3.97 43.95
CA MET A 1 -29.68 -3.20 43.70
C MET A 1 -28.70 -3.97 42.79
N ILE A 2 -28.48 -5.26 43.03
CA ILE A 2 -27.56 -6.13 42.25
C ILE A 2 -27.91 -6.23 40.75
N THR A 3 -29.19 -6.26 40.37
CA THR A 3 -29.63 -6.36 38.96
C THR A 3 -29.33 -5.11 38.14
N ARG A 4 -29.48 -3.91 38.72
CA ARG A 4 -29.16 -2.64 38.05
C ARG A 4 -27.65 -2.46 37.85
N PHE A 5 -26.85 -2.92 38.82
CA PHE A 5 -25.40 -2.91 38.71
C PHE A 5 -24.89 -3.85 37.60
N LYS A 6 -25.44 -5.07 37.52
CA LYS A 6 -25.11 -6.02 36.44
C LYS A 6 -25.46 -5.48 35.05
N MET A 7 -26.61 -4.80 34.91
CA MET A 7 -27.02 -4.17 33.66
C MET A 7 -26.06 -3.04 33.24
N LEU A 8 -25.64 -2.19 34.18
CA LEU A 8 -24.67 -1.12 33.92
C LEU A 8 -23.31 -1.66 33.44
N VAL A 9 -22.79 -2.70 34.10
CA VAL A 9 -21.52 -3.34 33.71
C VAL A 9 -21.62 -3.92 32.29
N PHE A 10 -22.74 -4.57 31.97
CA PHE A 10 -22.96 -5.12 30.63
C PHE A 10 -23.00 -4.03 29.54
N VAL A 11 -23.68 -2.92 29.81
CA VAL A 11 -23.72 -1.77 28.88
C VAL A 11 -22.32 -1.20 28.66
N PHE A 12 -21.53 -1.03 29.72
CA PHE A 12 -20.14 -0.55 29.61
C PHE A 12 -19.25 -1.50 28.80
N LEU A 13 -19.36 -2.81 29.01
CA LEU A 13 -18.62 -3.81 28.24
C LEU A 13 -19.01 -3.78 26.76
N ALA A 14 -20.31 -3.67 26.45
CA ALA A 14 -20.78 -3.57 25.08
C ALA A 14 -20.25 -2.29 24.39
N LEU A 15 -20.26 -1.16 25.09
CA LEU A 15 -19.70 0.11 24.60
C LEU A 15 -18.19 0.01 24.35
N ALA A 16 -17.44 -0.58 25.29
CA ALA A 16 -16.00 -0.79 25.13
C ALA A 16 -15.69 -1.70 23.93
N LEU A 17 -16.48 -2.75 23.71
CA LEU A 17 -16.35 -3.62 22.55
C LEU A 17 -16.61 -2.85 21.25
N VAL A 18 -17.70 -2.08 21.17
CA VAL A 18 -18.03 -1.26 19.99
C VAL A 18 -16.92 -0.26 19.70
N MET A 19 -16.42 0.45 20.71
CA MET A 19 -15.31 1.39 20.55
C MET A 19 -14.03 0.71 20.06
N THR A 20 -13.73 -0.49 20.56
CA THR A 20 -12.57 -1.27 20.10
C THR A 20 -12.71 -1.69 18.65
N VAL A 21 -13.89 -2.16 18.25
CA VAL A 21 -14.17 -2.54 16.85
C VAL A 21 -14.06 -1.32 15.94
N LEU A 22 -14.65 -0.19 16.33
CA LEU A 22 -14.54 1.05 15.56
C LEU A 22 -13.09 1.50 15.43
N TYR A 23 -12.31 1.49 16.51
CA TYR A 23 -10.89 1.84 16.49
C TYR A 23 -10.09 0.97 15.53
N LEU A 24 -10.31 -0.36 15.56
CA LEU A 24 -9.67 -1.31 14.66
C LEU A 24 -10.09 -1.09 13.19
N MET A 25 -11.35 -0.70 12.94
CA MET A 25 -11.82 -0.38 11.59
C MET A 25 -11.28 0.96 11.06
N THR A 26 -10.96 1.91 11.93
CA THR A 26 -10.42 3.23 11.55
C THR A 26 -8.90 3.30 11.45
N ARG A 27 -8.19 2.19 11.70
CA ARG A 27 -6.73 2.17 11.62
C ARG A 27 -6.29 2.26 10.15
N GLU A 28 -6.23 3.48 9.62
CA GLU A 28 -5.59 3.76 8.34
C GLU A 28 -4.07 3.59 8.48
N ASP A 29 -3.44 2.94 7.52
CA ASP A 29 -1.99 2.85 7.45
C ASP A 29 -1.41 4.25 7.21
N GLU A 30 -0.63 4.73 8.18
CA GLU A 30 -0.06 6.07 8.24
C GLU A 30 0.86 6.37 7.05
N VAL A 31 1.26 5.37 6.27
CA VAL A 31 2.17 5.52 5.13
C VAL A 31 1.41 5.52 3.80
N ILE A 32 0.46 4.60 3.58
CA ILE A 32 -0.27 4.48 2.31
C ILE A 32 -1.14 5.71 2.02
N VAL A 33 -1.93 6.17 3.01
CA VAL A 33 -2.95 7.19 2.78
C VAL A 33 -2.31 8.54 2.41
N PRO A 34 -1.28 9.01 3.12
CA PRO A 34 -0.57 10.23 2.72
C PRO A 34 0.13 10.05 1.38
N ALA A 35 0.73 8.89 1.11
CA ALA A 35 1.43 8.67 -0.15
C ALA A 35 0.48 8.74 -1.35
N MET A 36 -0.65 8.01 -1.30
CA MET A 36 -1.63 7.99 -2.38
C MET A 36 -2.28 9.35 -2.61
N LYS A 37 -2.41 10.21 -1.58
CA LYS A 37 -2.87 11.59 -1.71
C LYS A 37 -1.87 12.51 -2.44
N THR A 38 -0.59 12.19 -2.42
CA THR A 38 0.46 12.98 -3.12
C THR A 38 0.72 12.51 -4.55
N LEU A 39 0.34 11.27 -4.87
CA LEU A 39 0.46 10.73 -6.22
C LEU A 39 -0.75 11.15 -7.07
N SER A 40 -0.49 11.34 -8.36
CA SER A 40 -1.49 11.64 -9.37
C SER A 40 -1.11 10.98 -10.69
N ALA A 41 -1.99 11.01 -11.68
CA ALA A 41 -1.68 10.53 -13.03
C ALA A 41 -0.44 11.23 -13.64
N ASP A 42 -0.16 12.47 -13.24
CA ASP A 42 0.99 13.24 -13.72
C ASP A 42 2.30 12.96 -12.97
N SER A 43 2.26 12.17 -11.89
CA SER A 43 3.46 11.85 -11.11
C SER A 43 4.47 11.07 -11.95
N GLU A 44 5.67 11.64 -12.07
CA GLU A 44 6.80 11.05 -12.75
C GLU A 44 7.56 10.07 -11.85
N TYR A 45 7.95 8.94 -12.42
CA TYR A 45 8.73 7.90 -11.74
C TYR A 45 9.95 7.47 -12.55
N MET A 46 10.97 7.00 -11.85
CA MET A 46 12.03 6.17 -12.40
C MET A 46 11.79 4.71 -11.99
N LEU A 47 11.85 3.80 -12.95
CA LEU A 47 11.69 2.37 -12.71
C LEU A 47 13.03 1.70 -12.53
N TYR A 48 13.14 0.91 -11.48
CA TYR A 48 14.30 0.09 -11.19
C TYR A 48 13.90 -1.38 -11.12
N ARG A 49 14.77 -2.26 -11.61
CA ARG A 49 14.67 -3.69 -11.27
C ARG A 49 15.18 -3.88 -9.85
N ARG A 50 14.43 -4.61 -9.02
CA ARG A 50 14.91 -5.00 -7.69
C ARG A 50 15.85 -6.20 -7.85
N GLY A 51 17.13 -5.97 -7.59
CA GLY A 51 18.22 -6.95 -7.59
C GLY A 51 19.41 -6.38 -6.82
N ASP A 52 20.56 -7.05 -6.88
CA ASP A 52 21.78 -6.58 -6.18
C ASP A 52 22.26 -5.22 -6.70
N ASP A 53 22.09 -4.96 -8.00
CA ASP A 53 22.32 -3.67 -8.62
C ASP A 53 20.98 -3.02 -8.99
N LEU A 54 20.69 -1.84 -8.43
CA LEU A 54 19.53 -1.01 -8.78
C LEU A 54 19.67 -0.48 -10.21
N THR A 55 19.38 -1.34 -11.18
CA THR A 55 19.45 -1.00 -12.61
C THR A 55 18.22 -0.20 -13.00
N VAL A 56 18.45 1.00 -13.56
CA VAL A 56 17.38 1.83 -14.15
C VAL A 56 16.87 1.14 -15.41
N LEU A 57 15.58 0.83 -15.45
CA LEU A 57 14.92 0.24 -16.61
C LEU A 57 14.26 1.29 -17.50
N GLY A 58 13.89 2.44 -16.93
CA GLY A 58 13.26 3.53 -17.66
C GLY A 58 12.65 4.56 -16.73
N GLU A 59 11.99 5.54 -17.33
CA GLU A 59 11.24 6.60 -16.64
C GLU A 59 9.90 6.83 -17.32
N GLY A 60 8.94 7.38 -16.60
CA GLY A 60 7.60 7.62 -17.15
C GLY A 60 6.69 8.38 -16.20
N LYS A 61 5.43 8.54 -16.60
CA LYS A 61 4.35 9.09 -15.76
C LYS A 61 3.40 7.97 -15.37
N LEU A 62 2.77 8.08 -14.20
CA LEU A 62 1.80 7.07 -13.77
C LEU A 62 0.62 6.92 -14.73
N GLY A 63 0.11 8.01 -15.30
CA GLY A 63 -0.98 7.97 -16.30
C GLY A 63 -2.15 7.05 -15.87
N LEU A 64 -2.49 6.09 -16.74
CA LEU A 64 -3.54 5.10 -16.48
C LEU A 64 -3.19 4.11 -15.35
N PHE A 65 -1.91 3.89 -15.08
CA PHE A 65 -1.48 3.04 -13.97
C PHE A 65 -1.89 3.64 -12.63
N TYR A 66 -1.95 4.98 -12.49
CA TYR A 66 -2.48 5.62 -11.28
C TYR A 66 -3.93 5.20 -11.00
N GLY A 67 -4.80 5.27 -12.01
CA GLY A 67 -6.21 4.89 -11.87
C GLY A 67 -6.35 3.43 -11.42
N CYS A 68 -5.55 2.53 -11.99
CA CYS A 68 -5.51 1.14 -11.55
C CYS A 68 -5.00 0.98 -10.11
N LEU A 69 -3.90 1.67 -9.77
CA LEU A 69 -3.33 1.66 -8.41
C LEU A 69 -4.34 2.08 -7.36
N THR A 70 -5.17 3.11 -7.62
CA THR A 70 -6.18 3.58 -6.65
C THR A 70 -7.27 2.55 -6.34
N GLY A 71 -7.40 1.49 -7.13
CA GLY A 71 -8.27 0.35 -6.85
C GLY A 71 -7.71 -0.68 -5.87
N TYR A 72 -6.63 -0.33 -5.15
CA TYR A 72 -5.94 -1.23 -4.23
C TYR A 72 -6.83 -1.73 -3.08
N ARG A 73 -6.46 -2.89 -2.54
CA ARG A 73 -7.09 -3.47 -1.36
C ARG A 73 -6.01 -3.88 -0.35
N ASP A 74 -6.24 -3.58 0.91
CA ASP A 74 -5.37 -4.04 1.98
C ASP A 74 -5.40 -5.57 2.06
N ILE A 75 -4.23 -6.20 2.06
CA ILE A 75 -4.05 -7.65 2.27
C ILE A 75 -3.20 -7.93 3.53
N GLY A 76 -2.87 -6.89 4.29
CA GLY A 76 -2.04 -6.92 5.49
C GLY A 76 -0.61 -7.38 5.21
N GLY A 77 0.09 -7.88 6.22
CA GLY A 77 1.45 -8.44 6.08
C GLY A 77 1.54 -9.72 5.23
N ARG A 78 0.46 -10.18 4.57
CA ARG A 78 0.48 -11.38 3.73
C ARG A 78 1.17 -11.07 2.42
N ARG A 79 2.31 -11.72 2.17
CA ARG A 79 2.98 -11.68 0.87
C ARG A 79 2.26 -12.63 -0.08
N SER A 80 1.77 -12.12 -1.20
CA SER A 80 1.34 -12.98 -2.30
C SER A 80 2.60 -13.45 -3.03
N ASN A 81 2.87 -14.75 -2.96
CA ASN A 81 3.96 -15.34 -3.74
C ASN A 81 3.37 -15.82 -5.07
N GLY A 82 3.46 -14.99 -6.10
CA GLY A 82 3.24 -15.44 -7.47
C GLY A 82 4.45 -16.26 -7.92
N ASP A 83 4.23 -17.43 -8.51
CA ASP A 83 5.31 -18.17 -9.19
C ASP A 83 5.92 -17.28 -10.28
N GLY A 84 7.24 -17.13 -10.27
CA GLY A 84 7.96 -16.24 -11.21
C GLY A 84 7.79 -14.74 -10.93
N ALA A 85 7.40 -14.35 -9.70
CA ALA A 85 7.27 -12.95 -9.33
C ALA A 85 8.59 -12.17 -9.51
N ILE A 86 8.50 -11.05 -10.24
CA ILE A 86 9.55 -10.06 -10.39
C ILE A 86 9.19 -8.86 -9.53
N SER A 87 10.18 -8.29 -8.85
CA SER A 87 9.98 -7.05 -8.08
C SER A 87 10.61 -5.87 -8.82
N PHE A 88 9.85 -4.78 -8.90
CA PHE A 88 10.34 -3.50 -9.40
C PHE A 88 10.15 -2.42 -8.35
N ILE A 89 10.90 -1.33 -8.49
CA ILE A 89 10.78 -0.16 -7.64
C ILE A 89 10.50 1.04 -8.52
N LEU A 90 9.40 1.74 -8.27
CA LEU A 90 9.12 3.05 -8.84
C LEU A 90 9.57 4.09 -7.83
N LYS A 91 10.54 4.94 -8.16
CA LYS A 91 10.95 6.07 -7.31
C LYS A 91 10.40 7.38 -7.87
N PHE A 92 9.75 8.15 -7.01
CA PHE A 92 9.16 9.44 -7.34
C PHE A 92 10.06 10.58 -6.83
N LYS A 93 9.98 11.75 -7.49
CA LYS A 93 10.76 12.93 -7.13
C LYS A 93 10.48 13.46 -5.71
N ASN A 94 9.30 13.18 -5.17
CA ASN A 94 8.88 13.59 -3.82
C ASN A 94 9.41 12.67 -2.71
N GLY A 95 10.32 11.74 -3.01
CA GLY A 95 10.94 10.84 -2.03
C GLY A 95 10.09 9.62 -1.66
N ILE A 96 8.94 9.45 -2.30
CA ILE A 96 8.13 8.23 -2.20
C ILE A 96 8.69 7.20 -3.16
N SER A 97 8.63 5.93 -2.77
CA SER A 97 8.87 4.82 -3.66
C SER A 97 7.77 3.76 -3.53
N LEU A 98 7.42 3.14 -4.64
CA LEU A 98 6.53 1.98 -4.66
C LEU A 98 7.34 0.75 -5.03
N THR A 99 7.41 -0.21 -4.13
CA THR A 99 7.91 -1.55 -4.46
C THR A 99 6.73 -2.36 -4.98
N ILE A 100 6.76 -2.72 -6.27
CA ILE A 100 5.70 -3.52 -6.91
C ILE A 100 6.18 -4.95 -7.11
N SER A 101 5.26 -5.90 -6.96
CA SER A 101 5.46 -7.31 -7.29
C SER A 101 4.54 -7.69 -8.45
N SER A 102 5.12 -8.29 -9.48
CA SER A 102 4.41 -8.60 -10.71
C SER A 102 4.79 -9.95 -11.28
N THR A 103 3.90 -10.50 -12.09
CA THR A 103 4.21 -11.52 -13.09
C THR A 103 4.65 -10.83 -14.39
N ASN A 104 4.74 -11.57 -15.49
CA ASN A 104 5.02 -11.00 -16.81
C ASN A 104 3.90 -10.10 -17.33
N THR A 105 2.66 -10.30 -16.87
CA THR A 105 1.47 -9.63 -17.42
C THR A 105 0.78 -8.72 -16.41
N GLU A 106 0.91 -9.00 -15.11
CA GLU A 106 0.12 -8.35 -14.07
C GLU A 106 0.95 -7.98 -12.84
N ILE A 107 0.74 -6.78 -12.34
CA ILE A 107 1.17 -6.32 -11.02
C ILE A 107 0.04 -6.69 -10.06
N PHE A 108 0.35 -7.60 -9.14
CA PHE A 108 -0.63 -8.17 -8.21
C PHE A 108 -0.53 -7.56 -6.81
N GLN A 109 0.58 -6.88 -6.50
CA GLN A 109 0.86 -6.36 -5.17
C GLN A 109 1.84 -5.18 -5.20
N PHE A 110 1.71 -4.28 -4.23
CA PHE A 110 2.71 -3.25 -3.98
C PHE A 110 2.84 -2.87 -2.50
N TYR A 111 3.92 -2.16 -2.18
CA TYR A 111 4.21 -1.52 -0.91
C TYR A 111 4.62 -0.08 -1.17
N VAL A 112 4.32 0.80 -0.22
CA VAL A 112 4.88 2.15 -0.19
C VAL A 112 6.09 2.16 0.73
N ASP A 113 7.20 2.63 0.20
CA ASP A 113 8.43 2.89 0.91
C ASP A 113 8.65 4.41 0.97
N ARG A 114 8.89 4.94 2.17
CA ARG A 114 9.21 6.35 2.39
C ARG A 114 10.39 6.48 3.34
N VAL A 115 11.34 7.33 3.00
CA VAL A 115 12.46 7.68 3.87
C VAL A 115 12.19 9.03 4.52
N TYR A 116 12.14 9.08 5.84
CA TYR A 116 12.00 10.31 6.62
C TYR A 116 13.17 10.41 7.60
N GLU A 117 13.98 11.47 7.48
CA GLU A 117 15.09 11.77 8.41
C GLU A 117 16.01 10.55 8.73
N SER A 118 16.34 9.75 7.71
CA SER A 118 17.15 8.51 7.80
C SER A 118 16.44 7.25 8.31
N ILE A 119 15.16 7.35 8.67
CA ILE A 119 14.32 6.19 9.01
C ILE A 119 13.54 5.78 7.76
N ALA A 120 13.71 4.51 7.35
CA ALA A 120 12.93 3.93 6.27
C ALA A 120 11.63 3.32 6.85
N TYR A 121 10.49 3.84 6.39
CA TYR A 121 9.18 3.31 6.67
C TYR A 121 8.66 2.55 5.45
N ARG A 122 8.07 1.39 5.69
CA ARG A 122 7.38 0.58 4.68
C ARG A 122 5.95 0.34 5.16
N SER A 123 4.99 0.57 4.28
CA SER A 123 3.58 0.27 4.51
C SER A 123 3.34 -1.24 4.58
N ASP A 124 2.12 -1.64 4.96
CA ASP A 124 1.64 -3.00 4.71
C ASP A 124 1.57 -3.28 3.19
N ALA A 125 1.35 -4.56 2.84
CA ALA A 125 1.14 -4.94 1.45
C ALA A 125 -0.28 -4.63 1.00
N TYR A 126 -0.39 -4.14 -0.23
CA TYR A 126 -1.67 -3.89 -0.88
C TYR A 126 -1.78 -4.74 -2.15
N ALA A 127 -2.91 -5.44 -2.31
CA ALA A 127 -3.24 -6.11 -3.55
C ALA A 127 -3.78 -5.11 -4.57
N VAL A 128 -3.43 -5.34 -5.82
CA VAL A 128 -3.91 -4.59 -6.98
C VAL A 128 -3.91 -5.54 -8.17
N ASN A 129 -4.72 -5.31 -9.20
CA ASN A 129 -4.75 -6.15 -10.41
C ASN A 129 -4.48 -5.27 -11.63
N CYS A 130 -3.24 -4.84 -11.79
CA CYS A 130 -2.87 -3.91 -12.86
C CYS A 130 -2.08 -4.60 -13.96
N PRO A 131 -2.47 -4.45 -15.24
CA PRO A 131 -1.64 -4.88 -16.35
C PRO A 131 -0.27 -4.19 -16.28
N VAL A 132 0.82 -4.95 -16.43
CA VAL A 132 2.20 -4.43 -16.47
C VAL A 132 2.37 -3.43 -17.62
N SER A 133 1.61 -3.60 -18.71
CA SER A 133 1.61 -2.70 -19.87
C SER A 133 1.15 -1.27 -19.58
N LEU A 134 0.55 -1.02 -18.40
CA LEU A 134 0.19 0.34 -17.98
C LEU A 134 1.40 1.12 -17.45
N LEU A 135 2.48 0.44 -17.06
CA LEU A 135 3.76 1.10 -16.87
C LEU A 135 4.26 1.54 -18.24
N GLY A 136 4.56 2.83 -18.40
CA GLY A 136 4.99 3.43 -19.68
C GLY A 136 6.38 3.01 -20.14
N LEU A 137 6.66 1.70 -20.16
CA LEU A 137 7.93 1.08 -20.54
C LEU A 137 8.05 0.82 -22.05
N TYR A 138 7.26 1.51 -22.87
CA TYR A 138 7.23 1.34 -24.32
C TYR A 138 7.13 2.69 -25.03
#